data_AF-A0A2W5EIG4-F1
#
_entry.id   AF-A0A2W5EIG4-F1
#
_cell.length_a   1.000
_cell.length_b   1.000
_cell.length_c   1.000
_cell.angle_alpha   90.00
_cell.angle_beta   90.00
_cell.angle_gamma   90.00
#
_symmetry.space_group_name_H-M   'P 1'
#
loop_
_entity.id
_entity.type
_entity.pdbx_description
1 polymer ?
#
loop_
_entity_poly.entity_id
_entity_poly.type
_entity_poly.pdbx_seq_one_letter_code
_entity_poly.pdbx_strand_id
1 'polypeptide(L)'
;MEELLKTADEIAEKMKEKGYEYFNIKRGAIGSDFRTGIASYLHYASFNDTEPVFPIYAGSGVAATSPDNPYTWATFKIVDDAQKGLRIDTMGISMYECHDGALRTHLELQIKSLEDIPSRQNAAKLIEEKWEIRYEKNQMINHFNRTGMISKNDPDYILEQYKGYTIASHKNNVVGKDMDNLIIVYRSDEFPNNGFIIGLDDSKLSGSRKSVPHNINDAKGYIDWVVGMQQKKAETKPEKNIVDEKAYDLRVNKGMLPKVAIAGHTFYVDIRMDKLRPKDDFLSKGIVFSDIQNYYDEDKRTYTIPYNPKTHEFQEPDYRTIKELPKDLIAVQFPSERLLDRIGWNRHYGFELTNGLEKQGLKLQFEAKQIPWEKTFLAGLIKSNLKEEKNLQKASEKQQVAPPKNSKPKGRKM
;
A
#
# COMPACT_ATOMS: atom_id res chain seq x y z
N MET A 1 12.81 34.85 -11.69
CA MET A 1 11.45 34.25 -11.83
C MET A 1 11.03 34.15 -13.29
N GLU A 2 11.09 35.23 -14.07
CA GLU A 2 10.75 35.20 -15.51
C GLU A 2 11.59 34.17 -16.30
N GLU A 3 12.90 34.06 -16.02
CA GLU A 3 13.79 33.09 -16.66
C GLU A 3 13.44 31.62 -16.34
N LEU A 4 12.99 31.35 -15.11
CA LEU A 4 12.50 30.02 -14.71
C LEU A 4 11.19 29.67 -15.43
N LEU A 5 10.30 30.65 -15.61
CA LEU A 5 9.05 30.44 -16.36
C LEU A 5 9.32 30.23 -17.85
N LYS A 6 10.26 30.98 -18.45
CA LYS A 6 10.65 30.79 -19.85
C LYS A 6 11.20 29.37 -20.10
N THR A 7 12.08 28.90 -19.22
CA THR A 7 12.67 27.56 -19.36
C THR A 7 11.66 26.46 -19.03
N ALA A 8 10.71 26.71 -18.12
CA ALA A 8 9.57 25.83 -17.90
C ALA A 8 8.70 25.67 -19.16
N ASP A 9 8.52 26.73 -19.96
CA ASP A 9 7.77 26.69 -21.21
C ASP A 9 8.47 25.79 -22.25
N GLU A 10 9.79 25.93 -22.41
CA GLU A 10 10.59 25.10 -23.30
C GLU A 10 10.53 23.61 -22.92
N ILE A 11 10.62 23.31 -21.62
CA ILE A 11 10.49 21.93 -21.11
C ILE A 11 9.07 21.42 -21.34
N ALA A 12 8.03 22.23 -21.10
CA ALA A 12 6.64 21.84 -21.26
C ALA A 12 6.32 21.48 -22.72
N GLU A 13 6.78 22.28 -23.67
CA GLU A 13 6.62 21.99 -25.10
C GLU A 13 7.32 20.69 -25.48
N LYS A 14 8.55 20.45 -24.98
CA LYS A 14 9.24 19.19 -25.24
C LYS A 14 8.50 18.00 -24.61
N MET A 15 8.02 18.13 -23.38
CA MET A 15 7.26 17.07 -22.70
C MET A 15 6.01 16.69 -23.48
N LYS A 16 5.29 17.70 -23.99
CA LYS A 16 4.12 17.52 -24.83
C LYS A 16 4.47 16.84 -26.16
N GLU A 17 5.55 17.24 -26.83
CA GLU A 17 6.07 16.57 -28.03
C GLU A 17 6.37 15.07 -27.76
N LYS A 18 6.92 14.77 -26.58
CA LYS A 18 7.22 13.40 -26.13
C LYS A 18 5.99 12.66 -25.61
N GLY A 19 4.81 13.30 -25.55
CA GLY A 19 3.53 12.71 -25.17
C GLY A 19 3.25 12.65 -23.65
N TYR A 20 4.03 13.34 -22.82
CA TYR A 20 3.77 13.46 -21.38
C TYR A 20 2.78 14.59 -21.11
N GLU A 21 1.72 14.25 -20.40
CA GLU A 21 0.61 15.15 -20.06
C GLU A 21 0.25 14.97 -18.58
N TYR A 22 -0.53 15.89 -18.01
CA TYR A 22 -1.04 15.80 -16.63
C TYR A 22 0.05 15.60 -15.58
N PHE A 23 0.69 16.70 -15.19
CA PHE A 23 1.80 16.66 -14.24
C PHE A 23 1.34 16.89 -12.80
N ASN A 24 1.78 15.99 -11.92
CA ASN A 24 1.70 16.17 -10.47
C ASN A 24 3.04 16.70 -9.96
N ILE A 25 3.06 17.94 -9.46
CA ILE A 25 4.25 18.55 -8.87
C ILE A 25 4.21 18.39 -7.36
N LYS A 26 5.25 17.76 -6.78
CA LYS A 26 5.35 17.60 -5.33
C LYS A 26 5.42 18.97 -4.66
N ARG A 27 4.51 19.24 -3.71
CA ARG A 27 4.32 20.54 -3.02
C ARG A 27 3.73 21.67 -3.88
N GLY A 28 3.29 21.37 -5.11
CA GLY A 28 2.50 22.27 -5.95
C GLY A 28 1.05 21.79 -6.09
N ALA A 29 0.20 22.59 -6.74
CA ALA A 29 -1.11 22.10 -7.19
C ALA A 29 -0.95 21.17 -8.42
N ILE A 30 -1.99 20.38 -8.70
CA ILE A 30 -2.07 19.56 -9.91
C ILE A 30 -2.19 20.50 -11.12
N GLY A 31 -1.30 20.34 -12.11
CA GLY A 31 -1.35 21.06 -13.37
C GLY A 31 -1.84 20.18 -14.51
N SER A 32 -2.59 20.74 -15.46
CA SER A 32 -2.93 20.07 -16.73
C SER A 32 -1.69 19.72 -17.56
N ASP A 33 -0.63 20.50 -17.39
CA ASP A 33 0.66 20.37 -18.06
C ASP A 33 1.82 20.77 -17.13
N PHE A 34 3.04 20.51 -17.60
CA PHE A 34 4.27 20.80 -16.85
C PHE A 34 4.38 22.28 -16.48
N ARG A 35 4.11 23.17 -17.44
CA ARG A 35 4.18 24.63 -17.26
C ARG A 35 3.29 25.09 -16.12
N THR A 36 2.02 24.69 -16.15
CA THR A 36 1.01 25.07 -15.15
C THR A 36 1.39 24.54 -13.77
N GLY A 37 1.92 23.31 -13.71
CA GLY A 37 2.44 22.74 -12.47
C GLY A 37 3.60 23.55 -11.87
N ILE A 38 4.59 23.91 -12.69
CA ILE A 38 5.74 24.72 -12.24
C ILE A 38 5.31 26.14 -11.88
N ALA A 39 4.46 26.78 -12.68
CA ALA A 39 3.92 28.10 -12.38
C ALA A 39 3.15 28.12 -11.06
N SER A 40 2.35 27.09 -10.78
CA SER A 40 1.65 26.95 -9.50
C SER A 40 2.63 26.81 -8.33
N TYR A 41 3.67 25.99 -8.48
CA TYR A 41 4.70 25.81 -7.46
C TYR A 41 5.45 27.13 -7.17
N LEU A 42 5.87 27.84 -8.22
CA LEU A 42 6.57 29.13 -8.09
C LEU A 42 5.67 30.22 -7.50
N HIS A 43 4.39 30.24 -7.90
CA HIS A 43 3.40 31.14 -7.32
C HIS A 43 3.20 30.87 -5.81
N TYR A 44 3.15 29.59 -5.41
CA TYR A 44 3.05 29.23 -3.99
C TYR A 44 4.27 29.69 -3.19
N ALA A 45 5.48 29.50 -3.73
CA ALA A 45 6.70 29.99 -3.08
C ALA A 45 6.67 31.52 -2.89
N SER A 46 6.30 32.24 -3.95
CA SER A 46 6.16 33.70 -3.93
C SER A 46 5.06 34.19 -2.97
N PHE A 47 3.91 33.52 -2.91
CA PHE A 47 2.79 33.89 -2.03
C PHE A 47 3.18 33.78 -0.55
N ASN A 48 4.04 32.83 -0.21
CA ASN A 48 4.52 32.61 1.15
C ASN A 48 5.80 33.38 1.49
N ASP A 49 6.30 34.25 0.60
CA ASP A 49 7.58 34.97 0.75
C ASP A 49 8.75 34.01 1.03
N THR A 50 8.77 32.90 0.30
CA THR A 50 9.80 31.85 0.42
C THR A 50 10.51 31.61 -0.91
N GLU A 51 11.79 31.28 -0.85
CA GLU A 51 12.54 30.87 -2.04
C GLU A 51 12.08 29.49 -2.54
N PRO A 52 12.03 29.27 -3.87
CA PRO A 52 11.79 27.95 -4.44
C PRO A 52 12.82 26.92 -3.95
N VAL A 53 12.36 25.75 -3.52
CA VAL A 53 13.21 24.68 -3.00
C VAL A 53 13.47 23.65 -4.09
N PHE A 54 14.73 23.54 -4.51
CA PHE A 54 15.18 22.53 -5.45
C PHE A 54 15.77 21.29 -4.75
N PRO A 55 15.68 20.08 -5.35
CA PRO A 55 15.04 19.78 -6.62
C PRO A 55 13.50 19.76 -6.54
N ILE A 56 12.85 20.14 -7.65
CA ILE A 56 11.41 19.97 -7.84
C ILE A 56 11.17 18.58 -8.43
N TYR A 57 10.19 17.86 -7.90
CA TYR A 57 9.81 16.55 -8.41
C TYR A 57 8.46 16.64 -9.12
N ALA A 58 8.46 16.26 -10.39
CA ALA A 58 7.25 16.17 -11.22
C ALA A 58 6.95 14.71 -11.55
N GLY A 59 5.68 14.35 -11.67
CA GLY A 59 5.23 13.03 -12.07
C GLY A 59 4.20 13.10 -13.19
N SER A 60 4.26 12.18 -14.15
CA SER A 60 3.27 12.06 -15.23
C SER A 60 2.96 10.59 -15.50
N GLY A 61 1.71 10.29 -15.82
CA GLY A 61 1.28 8.96 -16.20
C GLY A 61 1.80 8.57 -17.59
N VAL A 62 2.37 7.38 -17.73
CA VAL A 62 2.92 6.88 -18.99
C VAL A 62 1.94 5.94 -19.68
N ALA A 63 1.45 4.92 -18.99
CA ALA A 63 0.47 4.01 -19.58
C ALA A 63 -0.34 3.34 -18.47
N ALA A 64 -1.63 3.14 -18.74
CA ALA A 64 -2.41 2.08 -18.13
C ALA A 64 -2.48 0.98 -19.19
N THR A 65 -1.57 0.02 -19.12
CA THR A 65 -1.72 -1.19 -19.91
C THR A 65 -2.82 -2.00 -19.20
N SER A 66 -3.90 -2.41 -19.90
CA SER A 66 -4.97 -3.39 -19.53
C SER A 66 -5.57 -3.44 -18.07
N PRO A 67 -6.84 -3.87 -17.89
CA PRO A 67 -7.42 -4.14 -16.55
C PRO A 67 -6.58 -5.04 -15.62
N ASP A 68 -5.72 -5.89 -16.19
CA ASP A 68 -4.85 -6.83 -15.45
C ASP A 68 -3.37 -6.37 -15.36
N ASN A 69 -3.02 -5.18 -15.86
CA ASN A 69 -1.62 -4.79 -16.04
C ASN A 69 -1.23 -3.58 -15.17
N PRO A 70 0.05 -3.49 -14.78
CA PRO A 70 0.56 -2.45 -13.91
C PRO A 70 0.51 -1.05 -14.55
N TYR A 71 0.21 -0.02 -13.77
CA TYR A 71 0.32 1.36 -14.28
C TYR A 71 1.78 1.81 -14.28
N THR A 72 2.17 2.51 -15.34
CA THR A 72 3.53 3.06 -15.48
C THR A 72 3.52 4.56 -15.20
N TRP A 73 4.46 5.01 -14.38
CA TRP A 73 4.60 6.40 -13.94
C TRP A 73 6.01 6.91 -14.22
N ALA A 74 6.11 8.07 -14.85
CA ALA A 74 7.37 8.77 -15.04
C ALA A 74 7.54 9.84 -13.95
N THR A 75 8.70 9.90 -13.32
CA THR A 75 9.12 10.95 -12.40
C THR A 75 10.27 11.74 -12.99
N PHE A 76 10.29 13.04 -12.77
CA PHE A 76 11.31 13.95 -13.28
C PHE A 76 11.87 14.75 -12.11
N LYS A 77 13.20 14.73 -11.96
CA LYS A 77 13.93 15.56 -11.00
C LYS A 77 14.41 16.80 -11.71
N ILE A 78 13.84 17.94 -11.36
CA ILE A 78 14.12 19.23 -11.96
C ILE A 78 15.03 20.00 -11.00
N VAL A 79 16.13 20.52 -11.51
CA VAL A 79 17.10 21.30 -10.75
C VAL A 79 17.24 22.69 -11.34
N ASP A 80 17.64 23.63 -10.49
CA ASP A 80 18.07 24.95 -10.93
C ASP A 80 19.46 24.85 -11.56
N ASP A 81 19.60 25.47 -12.73
CA ASP A 81 20.82 25.62 -13.49
C ASP A 81 21.11 27.12 -13.59
N ALA A 82 22.08 27.58 -12.81
CA ALA A 82 22.41 29.00 -12.69
C ALA A 82 22.71 29.71 -14.02
N GLN A 83 23.00 28.97 -15.10
CA GLN A 83 23.25 29.53 -16.43
C GLN A 83 22.07 29.39 -17.40
N LYS A 84 21.13 28.48 -17.13
CA LYS A 84 20.11 28.05 -18.09
C LYS A 84 18.70 27.98 -17.51
N GLY A 85 18.48 28.47 -16.29
CA GLY A 85 17.20 28.37 -15.59
C GLY A 85 16.92 26.94 -15.14
N LEU A 86 15.90 26.28 -15.68
CA LEU A 86 15.55 24.92 -15.26
C LEU A 86 16.17 23.84 -16.15
N ARG A 87 16.59 22.72 -15.56
CA ARG A 87 16.90 21.49 -16.30
C ARG A 87 16.33 20.26 -15.63
N ILE A 88 16.11 19.21 -16.42
CA ILE A 88 15.80 17.87 -15.92
C ILE A 88 17.11 17.12 -15.76
N ASP A 89 17.41 16.73 -14.51
CA ASP A 89 18.64 16.04 -14.13
C ASP A 89 18.48 14.53 -14.33
N THR A 90 17.38 13.98 -13.80
CA THR A 90 17.07 12.56 -13.89
C THR A 90 15.60 12.30 -14.19
N MET A 91 15.34 11.20 -14.89
CA MET A 91 14.01 10.67 -15.13
C MET A 91 13.92 9.25 -14.55
N GLY A 92 12.95 9.01 -13.67
CA GLY A 92 12.57 7.69 -13.21
C GLY A 92 11.37 7.17 -13.97
N ILE A 93 11.38 5.89 -14.36
CA ILE A 93 10.23 5.19 -14.92
C ILE A 93 9.92 4.03 -13.98
N SER A 94 8.73 4.04 -13.40
CA SER A 94 8.29 3.06 -12.41
C SER A 94 7.06 2.33 -12.91
N MET A 95 7.03 1.02 -12.70
CA MET A 95 5.89 0.18 -13.01
C MET A 95 5.31 -0.40 -11.71
N TYR A 96 4.01 -0.20 -11.48
CA TYR A 96 3.32 -0.52 -10.23
C TYR A 96 2.16 -1.47 -10.46
N GLU A 97 1.97 -2.46 -9.58
CA GLU A 97 0.77 -3.29 -9.64
C GLU A 97 -0.51 -2.55 -9.31
N CYS A 98 -1.56 -2.85 -10.07
CA CYS A 98 -2.86 -2.21 -9.90
C CYS A 98 -3.60 -2.63 -8.64
N HIS A 99 -3.34 -3.82 -8.10
CA HIS A 99 -4.07 -4.34 -6.95
C HIS A 99 -3.55 -3.85 -5.60
N ASP A 100 -2.23 -3.75 -5.43
CA ASP A 100 -1.61 -3.40 -4.15
C ASP A 100 -0.69 -2.17 -4.23
N GLY A 101 -0.49 -1.59 -5.42
CA GLY A 101 0.43 -0.48 -5.64
C GLY A 101 1.91 -0.86 -5.50
N ALA A 102 2.25 -2.15 -5.50
CA ALA A 102 3.63 -2.58 -5.31
C ALA A 102 4.50 -2.25 -6.53
N LEU A 103 5.69 -1.69 -6.27
CA LEU A 103 6.67 -1.38 -7.31
C LEU A 103 7.27 -2.67 -7.90
N ARG A 104 6.96 -2.98 -9.15
CA ARG A 104 7.48 -4.15 -9.87
C ARG A 104 8.89 -3.91 -10.41
N THR A 105 9.10 -2.77 -11.04
CA THR A 105 10.41 -2.41 -11.58
C THR A 105 10.57 -0.90 -11.62
N HIS A 106 11.82 -0.47 -11.66
CA HIS A 106 12.20 0.94 -11.74
C HIS A 106 13.42 1.09 -12.64
N LEU A 107 13.40 2.08 -13.51
CA LEU A 107 14.49 2.47 -14.39
C LEU A 107 14.79 3.94 -14.15
N GLU A 108 16.05 4.26 -13.83
CA GLU A 108 16.52 5.64 -13.73
C GLU A 108 17.36 5.96 -14.96
N LEU A 109 17.06 7.10 -15.59
CA LEU A 109 17.74 7.64 -16.75
C LEU A 109 18.37 8.98 -16.37
N GLN A 110 19.64 9.15 -16.73
CA GLN A 110 20.34 10.43 -16.61
C GLN A 110 20.03 11.27 -17.85
N ILE A 111 19.56 12.50 -17.64
CA ILE A 111 19.12 13.39 -18.72
C ILE A 111 20.14 14.51 -18.86
N LYS A 112 20.89 14.53 -19.96
CA LYS A 112 21.90 15.58 -20.23
C LYS A 112 21.29 16.72 -21.04
N SER A 113 20.27 16.41 -21.84
CA SER A 113 19.51 17.33 -22.67
C SER A 113 18.06 16.90 -22.79
N LEU A 114 17.18 17.81 -23.22
CA LEU A 114 15.76 17.52 -23.43
C LEU A 114 15.51 16.48 -24.54
N GLU A 115 16.49 16.26 -25.43
CA GLU A 115 16.39 15.21 -26.46
C GLU A 115 16.58 13.80 -25.91
N ASP A 116 17.30 13.66 -24.80
CA ASP A 116 17.54 12.38 -24.12
C ASP A 116 16.26 11.83 -23.47
N ILE A 117 15.22 12.66 -23.34
CA ILE A 117 13.93 12.25 -22.80
C ILE A 117 13.26 11.32 -23.82
N PRO A 118 13.02 10.04 -23.48
CA PRO A 118 12.32 9.13 -24.37
C PRO A 118 10.87 9.58 -24.56
N SER A 119 10.28 9.29 -25.72
CA SER A 119 8.82 9.42 -25.87
C SER A 119 8.11 8.54 -24.84
N ARG A 120 6.88 8.90 -24.50
CA ARG A 120 6.02 8.15 -23.58
C ARG A 120 5.91 6.67 -23.97
N GLN A 121 5.77 6.36 -25.27
CA GLN A 121 5.73 4.99 -25.78
C GLN A 121 7.07 4.26 -25.59
N ASN A 122 8.19 4.94 -25.86
CA ASN A 122 9.51 4.35 -25.67
C ASN A 122 9.82 4.13 -24.19
N ALA A 123 9.38 5.03 -23.30
CA ALA A 123 9.50 4.86 -21.86
C ALA A 123 8.74 3.62 -21.35
N ALA A 124 7.53 3.39 -21.85
CA ALA A 124 6.76 2.18 -21.57
C ALA A 124 7.50 0.91 -22.02
N LYS A 125 7.98 0.90 -23.27
CA LYS A 125 8.74 -0.24 -23.82
C LYS A 125 10.01 -0.53 -23.02
N LEU A 126 10.78 0.49 -22.66
CA LEU A 126 12.02 0.34 -21.89
C LEU A 126 11.78 -0.30 -20.50
N ILE A 127 10.68 0.06 -19.83
CA ILE A 127 10.38 -0.48 -18.51
C ILE A 127 9.81 -1.90 -18.60
N GLU A 128 9.05 -2.21 -19.66
CA GLU A 128 8.55 -3.56 -19.97
C GLU A 128 9.71 -4.52 -20.26
N GLU A 129 10.65 -4.17 -21.15
CA GLU A 129 11.83 -4.98 -21.45
C GLU A 129 12.65 -5.27 -20.18
N LYS A 130 12.84 -4.27 -19.32
CA LYS A 130 13.52 -4.44 -18.03
C LYS A 130 12.75 -5.36 -17.08
N TRP A 131 11.42 -5.29 -17.10
CA TRP A 131 10.58 -6.15 -16.29
C TRP A 131 10.61 -7.59 -16.78
N GLU A 132 10.52 -7.85 -18.09
CA GLU A 132 10.58 -9.18 -18.68
C GLU A 132 11.88 -9.90 -18.30
N ILE A 133 13.04 -9.24 -18.46
CA ILE A 133 14.34 -9.80 -18.04
C ILE A 133 14.33 -10.17 -16.55
N ARG A 134 13.77 -9.30 -15.71
CA ARG A 134 13.65 -9.56 -14.27
C ARG A 134 12.70 -10.71 -13.98
N TYR A 135 11.57 -10.75 -14.67
CA TYR A 135 10.55 -11.78 -14.54
C TYR A 135 11.11 -13.14 -14.93
N GLU A 136 11.81 -13.26 -16.06
CA GLU A 136 12.48 -14.48 -16.50
C GLU A 136 13.55 -14.93 -15.49
N LYS A 137 14.39 -14.01 -15.00
CA LYS A 137 15.37 -14.34 -13.94
C LYS A 137 14.68 -14.88 -12.69
N ASN A 138 13.57 -14.26 -12.28
CA ASN A 138 12.78 -14.70 -11.14
C ASN A 138 12.09 -16.05 -11.41
N GLN A 139 11.59 -16.29 -12.62
CA GLN A 139 11.01 -17.57 -13.00
C GLN A 139 12.05 -18.68 -13.08
N MET A 140 13.27 -18.40 -13.53
CA MET A 140 14.38 -19.35 -13.46
C MET A 140 14.74 -19.67 -12.01
N ILE A 141 14.85 -18.66 -11.14
CA ILE A 141 15.07 -18.86 -9.70
C ILE A 141 13.92 -19.65 -9.07
N ASN A 142 12.67 -19.32 -9.40
CA ASN A 142 11.49 -20.00 -8.86
C ASN A 142 11.31 -21.42 -9.40
N HIS A 143 11.64 -21.66 -10.67
CA HIS A 143 11.66 -22.98 -11.27
C HIS A 143 12.78 -23.81 -10.63
N PHE A 144 13.99 -23.26 -10.51
CA PHE A 144 15.08 -23.85 -9.75
C PHE A 144 14.64 -24.21 -8.30
N ASN A 145 13.96 -23.30 -7.61
CA ASN A 145 13.43 -23.53 -6.25
C ASN A 145 12.28 -24.55 -6.20
N ARG A 146 11.50 -24.72 -7.27
CA ARG A 146 10.35 -25.65 -7.33
C ARG A 146 10.71 -27.05 -7.82
N THR A 147 11.75 -27.21 -8.65
CA THR A 147 12.13 -28.50 -9.24
C THR A 147 13.54 -28.96 -8.88
N GLY A 148 14.40 -28.09 -8.33
CA GLY A 148 15.76 -28.42 -7.91
C GLY A 148 15.90 -28.41 -6.40
N MET A 149 15.59 -29.53 -5.73
CA MET A 149 16.13 -29.77 -4.39
C MET A 149 17.66 -29.77 -4.51
N ILE A 150 18.34 -28.79 -3.92
CA ILE A 150 19.82 -28.78 -3.87
C ILE A 150 20.26 -30.11 -3.26
N SER A 151 20.85 -30.99 -4.06
CA SER A 151 21.30 -32.28 -3.55
C SER A 151 22.59 -32.09 -2.75
N LYS A 152 22.93 -33.02 -1.85
CA LYS A 152 24.22 -32.98 -1.12
C LYS A 152 25.44 -32.97 -2.06
N ASN A 153 25.26 -33.40 -3.31
CA ASN A 153 26.30 -33.51 -4.32
C ASN A 153 26.06 -32.56 -5.50
N ASP A 154 25.27 -31.50 -5.29
CA ASP A 154 24.96 -30.54 -6.35
C ASP A 154 26.25 -29.87 -6.85
N PRO A 155 26.61 -30.03 -8.13
CA PRO A 155 27.87 -29.52 -8.66
C PRO A 155 27.90 -28.00 -8.74
N ASP A 156 26.76 -27.30 -8.66
CA ASP A 156 26.70 -25.84 -8.80
C ASP A 156 26.87 -25.12 -7.46
N TYR A 157 26.85 -25.86 -6.34
CA TYR A 157 26.96 -25.31 -5.00
C TYR A 157 28.21 -25.80 -4.26
N ILE A 158 28.69 -24.95 -3.38
CA ILE A 158 29.64 -25.26 -2.33
C ILE A 158 28.84 -25.34 -1.04
N LEU A 159 28.81 -26.53 -0.42
CA LEU A 159 28.10 -26.77 0.83
C LEU A 159 29.07 -26.69 2.01
N GLU A 160 28.74 -25.88 3.01
CA GLU A 160 29.49 -25.75 4.26
C GLU A 160 28.57 -26.03 5.46
N GLN A 161 29.05 -26.80 6.44
CA GLN A 161 28.33 -26.99 7.71
C GLN A 161 28.79 -25.96 8.74
N TYR A 162 27.84 -25.27 9.37
CA TYR A 162 28.13 -24.26 10.40
C TYR A 162 27.06 -24.24 11.49
N LYS A 163 27.45 -24.56 12.74
CA LYS A 163 26.58 -24.52 13.93
C LYS A 163 25.22 -25.23 13.78
N GLY A 164 25.19 -26.38 13.11
CA GLY A 164 23.96 -27.14 12.86
C GLY A 164 23.12 -26.62 11.69
N TYR A 165 23.71 -25.78 10.84
CA TYR A 165 23.15 -25.31 9.58
C TYR A 165 24.01 -25.75 8.40
N THR A 166 23.38 -25.94 7.25
CA THR A 166 24.04 -26.14 5.95
C THR A 166 23.94 -24.85 5.15
N ILE A 167 25.08 -24.26 4.82
CA ILE A 167 25.19 -23.10 3.93
C ILE A 167 25.45 -23.64 2.52
N ALA A 168 24.56 -23.34 1.57
CA ALA A 168 24.75 -23.61 0.16
C ALA A 168 25.10 -22.29 -0.55
N SER A 169 26.35 -22.17 -0.99
CA SER A 169 26.84 -21.03 -1.75
C SER A 169 27.01 -21.41 -3.21
N HIS A 170 26.38 -20.70 -4.13
CA HIS A 170 26.54 -20.98 -5.56
C HIS A 170 28.00 -20.72 -6.00
N LYS A 171 28.55 -21.56 -6.90
CA LYS A 171 29.95 -21.48 -7.36
C LYS A 171 30.26 -20.24 -8.20
N ASN A 172 29.24 -19.70 -8.86
CA ASN A 172 29.36 -18.46 -9.64
C ASN A 172 29.31 -17.20 -8.76
N ASN A 173 29.25 -17.33 -7.44
CA ASN A 173 29.37 -16.18 -6.55
C ASN A 173 30.74 -15.53 -6.74
N VAL A 174 30.76 -14.20 -6.87
CA VAL A 174 31.99 -13.43 -7.04
C VAL A 174 32.58 -13.05 -5.68
N VAL A 175 33.91 -12.88 -5.64
CA VAL A 175 34.62 -12.49 -4.42
C VAL A 175 34.18 -11.08 -4.01
N GLY A 176 33.75 -10.96 -2.76
CA GLY A 176 33.30 -9.70 -2.20
C GLY A 176 31.78 -9.63 -2.16
N LYS A 177 31.28 -8.40 -2.21
CA LYS A 177 29.91 -8.07 -1.92
C LYS A 177 29.18 -7.80 -3.25
N ASP A 178 28.39 -8.76 -3.73
CA ASP A 178 27.55 -8.65 -4.95
C ASP A 178 26.07 -9.05 -4.73
N MET A 179 25.15 -8.45 -5.49
CA MET A 179 23.72 -8.76 -5.47
C MET A 179 23.38 -10.06 -6.21
N ASP A 180 24.24 -10.50 -7.12
CA ASP A 180 24.10 -11.75 -7.86
C ASP A 180 24.64 -12.95 -7.08
N ASN A 181 25.26 -12.73 -5.91
CA ASN A 181 25.66 -13.81 -5.02
C ASN A 181 24.42 -14.50 -4.42
N LEU A 182 24.31 -15.81 -4.65
CA LEU A 182 23.26 -16.65 -4.09
C LEU A 182 23.80 -17.49 -2.94
N ILE A 183 23.29 -17.24 -1.73
CA ILE A 183 23.62 -18.02 -0.54
C ILE A 183 22.31 -18.43 0.14
N ILE A 184 22.16 -19.74 0.37
CA ILE A 184 20.98 -20.32 1.01
C ILE A 184 21.43 -21.01 2.29
N VAL A 185 20.74 -20.75 3.39
CA VAL A 185 21.02 -21.35 4.69
C VAL A 185 19.87 -22.27 5.08
N TYR A 186 20.20 -23.53 5.31
CA TYR A 186 19.28 -24.55 5.79
C TYR A 186 19.62 -24.91 7.22
N ARG A 187 18.64 -25.29 8.03
CA ARG A 187 18.97 -26.13 9.19
C ARG A 187 19.44 -27.49 8.70
N SER A 188 20.47 -28.07 9.33
CA SER A 188 21.08 -29.31 8.82
C SER A 188 20.10 -30.50 8.85
N ASP A 189 19.10 -30.48 9.72
CA ASP A 189 18.02 -31.48 9.79
C ASP A 189 16.88 -31.24 8.80
N GLU A 190 16.80 -30.05 8.20
CA GLU A 190 15.75 -29.67 7.23
C GLU A 190 16.29 -29.57 5.79
N PHE A 191 17.60 -29.74 5.60
CA PHE A 191 18.22 -29.72 4.27
C PHE A 191 17.76 -30.91 3.41
N PRO A 192 17.41 -30.70 2.12
CA PRO A 192 17.40 -29.43 1.38
C PRO A 192 16.00 -28.83 1.23
N ASN A 193 15.05 -29.19 2.09
CA ASN A 193 13.64 -28.85 1.91
C ASN A 193 13.32 -27.40 2.34
N ASN A 194 13.87 -26.95 3.47
CA ASN A 194 13.55 -25.63 4.04
C ASN A 194 14.82 -24.79 4.19
N GLY A 195 15.09 -23.96 3.18
CA GLY A 195 16.22 -23.03 3.16
C GLY A 195 15.77 -21.57 3.21
N PHE A 196 16.57 -20.72 3.82
CA PHE A 196 16.41 -19.27 3.81
C PHE A 196 17.47 -18.67 2.89
N ILE A 197 17.03 -17.89 1.90
CA ILE A 197 17.97 -17.14 1.07
C ILE A 197 18.50 -15.97 1.91
N ILE A 198 19.80 -15.94 2.13
CA ILE A 198 20.44 -14.85 2.84
C ILE A 198 20.76 -13.78 1.81
N GLY A 199 20.00 -12.70 1.88
CA GLY A 199 20.33 -11.47 1.17
C GLY A 199 19.31 -10.89 0.21
N LEU A 200 18.12 -11.48 0.16
CA LEU A 200 16.95 -10.84 -0.40
C LEU A 200 16.18 -10.21 0.77
N ASP A 201 16.44 -8.93 1.05
CA ASP A 201 15.55 -8.17 1.93
C ASP A 201 14.27 -7.83 1.18
N ASP A 202 13.26 -8.67 1.37
CA ASP A 202 11.91 -8.46 0.81
C ASP A 202 11.02 -7.62 1.75
N SER A 203 11.57 -7.05 2.84
CA SER A 203 10.81 -6.26 3.80
C SER A 203 10.73 -4.76 3.45
N LYS A 204 9.69 -4.45 2.65
CA LYS A 204 8.90 -3.19 2.54
C LYS A 204 9.24 -2.14 1.47
N LEU A 205 8.20 -1.88 0.65
CA LEU A 205 7.51 -0.60 0.41
C LEU A 205 8.40 0.67 0.37
N SER A 206 8.53 1.22 -0.85
CA SER A 206 8.92 2.62 -1.16
C SER A 206 10.21 3.14 -0.49
N GLY A 207 11.35 2.90 -1.12
CA GLY A 207 12.65 3.51 -0.81
C GLY A 207 13.74 2.98 -1.72
N SER A 208 14.85 3.71 -1.88
CA SER A 208 16.03 3.25 -2.63
C SER A 208 16.46 1.88 -2.11
N ARG A 209 16.52 0.88 -2.99
CA ARG A 209 16.97 -0.48 -2.64
C ARG A 209 18.33 -0.40 -1.97
N LYS A 210 18.42 -0.86 -0.72
CA LYS A 210 19.69 -1.24 -0.10
C LYS A 210 19.69 -2.75 0.04
N SER A 211 19.85 -3.45 -1.08
CA SER A 211 20.38 -4.81 -1.03
C SER A 211 21.81 -4.70 -0.51
N VAL A 212 22.03 -5.11 0.74
CA VAL A 212 23.41 -5.28 1.22
C VAL A 212 23.96 -6.48 0.46
N PRO A 213 25.18 -6.42 -0.09
CA PRO A 213 25.64 -7.57 -0.85
C PRO A 213 26.26 -8.64 0.08
N HIS A 214 26.20 -9.92 -0.30
CA HIS A 214 26.43 -11.04 0.61
C HIS A 214 27.67 -11.89 0.30
N ASN A 215 28.41 -12.21 1.36
CA ASN A 215 29.45 -13.24 1.37
C ASN A 215 29.15 -14.33 2.43
N ILE A 216 29.93 -15.42 2.45
CA ILE A 216 29.80 -16.52 3.42
C ILE A 216 29.80 -16.02 4.88
N ASN A 217 30.49 -14.92 5.19
CA ASN A 217 30.51 -14.37 6.54
C ASN A 217 29.18 -13.75 6.93
N ASP A 218 28.40 -13.21 5.98
CA ASP A 218 27.05 -12.70 6.25
C ASP A 218 26.09 -13.86 6.58
N ALA A 219 26.21 -15.00 5.90
CA ALA A 219 25.45 -16.21 6.25
C ALA A 219 25.83 -16.75 7.64
N LYS A 220 27.13 -16.77 7.96
CA LYS A 220 27.61 -17.13 9.32
C LYS A 220 27.12 -16.14 10.37
N GLY A 221 27.15 -14.84 10.08
CA GLY A 221 26.62 -13.79 10.96
C GLY A 221 25.12 -13.92 11.19
N TYR A 222 24.35 -14.26 10.16
CA TYR A 222 22.93 -14.60 10.30
C TYR A 222 22.74 -15.82 11.19
N ILE A 223 23.47 -16.92 10.96
CA ILE A 223 23.39 -18.13 11.79
C ILE A 223 23.75 -17.81 13.24
N ASP A 224 24.80 -17.02 13.47
CA ASP A 224 25.21 -16.58 14.80
C ASP A 224 24.12 -15.79 15.50
N TRP A 225 23.46 -14.87 14.78
CA TRP A 225 22.32 -14.13 15.30
C TRP A 225 21.14 -15.05 15.62
N VAL A 226 20.77 -15.98 14.73
CA VAL A 226 19.66 -16.93 14.96
C VAL A 226 19.95 -17.83 16.17
N VAL A 227 21.16 -18.41 16.24
CA VAL A 227 21.59 -19.26 17.36
C VAL A 227 21.60 -18.44 18.66
N GLY A 228 22.14 -17.22 18.64
CA GLY A 228 22.16 -16.32 19.79
C GLY A 228 20.75 -15.92 20.25
N MET A 229 19.82 -15.68 19.33
CA MET A 229 18.41 -15.42 19.63
C MET A 229 17.72 -16.64 20.26
N GLN A 230 18.01 -17.85 19.77
CA GLN A 230 17.49 -19.09 20.33
C GLN A 230 18.03 -19.34 21.75
N GLN A 231 19.33 -19.12 21.97
CA GLN A 231 19.96 -19.23 23.29
C GLN A 231 19.37 -18.21 24.27
N LYS A 232 19.27 -16.94 23.87
CA LYS A 232 18.62 -15.90 24.68
C LYS A 232 17.16 -16.25 24.97
N LYS A 233 16.41 -16.81 24.02
CA LYS A 233 15.01 -17.27 24.22
C LYS A 233 14.91 -18.53 25.10
N ALA A 234 15.94 -19.37 25.14
CA ALA A 234 16.01 -20.51 26.05
C ALA A 234 16.36 -20.07 27.48
N GLU A 235 17.20 -19.04 27.62
CA GLU A 235 17.59 -18.42 28.89
C GLU A 235 16.47 -17.53 29.46
N THR A 236 15.82 -16.74 28.60
CA THR A 236 14.50 -16.15 28.88
C THR A 236 13.43 -17.18 28.56
N LYS A 237 13.38 -18.28 29.33
CA LYS A 237 12.13 -19.02 29.47
C LYS A 237 11.05 -17.98 29.75
N PRO A 238 10.08 -17.74 28.85
CA PRO A 238 8.89 -17.05 29.28
C PRO A 238 8.33 -18.00 30.34
N GLU A 239 8.14 -17.50 31.57
CA GLU A 239 7.09 -18.05 32.41
C GLU A 239 5.91 -18.30 31.48
N LYS A 240 5.44 -19.56 31.39
CA LYS A 240 4.34 -19.96 30.51
C LYS A 240 3.37 -18.79 30.44
N ASN A 241 3.27 -18.12 29.29
CA ASN A 241 2.13 -17.27 29.04
C ASN A 241 1.02 -18.31 28.86
N ILE A 242 0.40 -18.69 29.99
CA ILE A 242 -0.65 -19.68 30.08
C ILE A 242 -1.76 -19.09 29.24
N VAL A 243 -1.83 -19.51 27.98
CA VAL A 243 -3.07 -19.46 27.22
C VAL A 243 -4.10 -20.00 28.19
N ASP A 244 -5.09 -19.19 28.57
CA ASP A 244 -6.12 -19.61 29.53
C ASP A 244 -6.66 -20.96 29.07
N GLU A 245 -6.22 -22.03 29.75
CA GLU A 245 -6.42 -23.41 29.30
C GLU A 245 -7.92 -23.71 29.23
N LYS A 246 -8.71 -23.04 30.09
CA LYS A 246 -10.16 -23.13 30.09
C LYS A 246 -10.75 -22.43 28.86
N ALA A 247 -10.30 -21.23 28.53
CA ALA A 247 -10.76 -20.53 27.32
C ALA A 247 -10.39 -21.33 26.05
N TYR A 248 -9.20 -21.93 26.04
CA TYR A 248 -8.73 -22.75 24.93
C TYR A 248 -9.57 -24.02 24.77
N ASP A 249 -9.80 -24.76 25.85
CA ASP A 249 -10.68 -25.94 25.86
C ASP A 249 -12.10 -25.59 25.38
N LEU A 250 -12.68 -24.50 25.89
CA LEU A 250 -14.01 -24.04 25.49
C LEU A 250 -14.06 -23.76 23.98
N ARG A 251 -13.05 -23.10 23.42
CA ARG A 251 -13.03 -22.71 22.00
C ARG A 251 -12.66 -23.87 21.07
N VAL A 252 -11.66 -24.66 21.42
CA VAL A 252 -11.05 -25.67 20.53
C VAL A 252 -11.78 -27.00 20.65
N ASN A 253 -11.96 -27.50 21.88
CA ASN A 253 -12.51 -28.84 22.14
C ASN A 253 -14.04 -28.82 22.23
N LYS A 254 -14.62 -27.79 22.86
CA LYS A 254 -16.08 -27.64 23.02
C LYS A 254 -16.74 -26.81 21.91
N GLY A 255 -15.95 -26.23 21.00
CA GLY A 255 -16.45 -25.49 19.84
C GLY A 255 -17.19 -24.19 20.16
N MET A 256 -17.01 -23.61 21.35
CA MET A 256 -17.67 -22.36 21.73
C MET A 256 -17.09 -21.18 20.96
N LEU A 257 -17.92 -20.54 20.15
CA LEU A 257 -17.54 -19.31 19.45
C LEU A 257 -17.37 -18.14 20.43
N PRO A 258 -16.38 -17.25 20.22
CA PRO A 258 -16.30 -15.99 20.94
C PRO A 258 -17.54 -15.14 20.72
N LYS A 259 -17.80 -14.23 21.64
CA LYS A 259 -18.95 -13.33 21.61
C LYS A 259 -18.51 -11.89 21.65
N VAL A 260 -19.22 -11.04 20.92
CA VAL A 260 -19.10 -9.57 21.01
C VAL A 260 -20.46 -8.97 21.36
N ALA A 261 -20.47 -8.10 22.36
CA ALA A 261 -21.63 -7.29 22.70
C ALA A 261 -21.55 -5.94 21.96
N ILE A 262 -22.60 -5.59 21.22
CA ILE A 262 -22.73 -4.34 20.47
C ILE A 262 -24.04 -3.70 20.90
N ALA A 263 -23.97 -2.55 21.56
CA ALA A 263 -25.13 -1.79 22.04
C ALA A 263 -26.16 -2.64 22.82
N GLY A 264 -25.68 -3.58 23.65
CA GLY A 264 -26.54 -4.48 24.43
C GLY A 264 -26.93 -5.79 23.73
N HIS A 265 -26.61 -5.95 22.44
CA HIS A 265 -26.91 -7.15 21.66
C HIS A 265 -25.69 -8.05 21.55
N THR A 266 -25.87 -9.36 21.78
CA THR A 266 -24.76 -10.32 21.73
C THR A 266 -24.70 -11.00 20.36
N PHE A 267 -23.51 -11.04 19.78
CA PHE A 267 -23.22 -11.76 18.53
C PHE A 267 -22.17 -12.84 18.78
N TYR A 268 -22.30 -13.97 18.09
CA TYR A 268 -21.25 -14.95 17.92
C TYR A 268 -20.30 -14.52 16.80
N VAL A 269 -19.00 -14.59 17.06
CA VAL A 269 -17.97 -14.37 16.06
C VAL A 269 -17.82 -15.66 15.25
N ASP A 270 -18.34 -15.67 14.03
CA ASP A 270 -18.40 -16.87 13.19
C ASP A 270 -17.55 -16.68 11.93
N ILE A 271 -16.25 -16.91 12.07
CA ILE A 271 -15.26 -16.74 10.98
C ILE A 271 -15.60 -17.62 9.78
N ARG A 272 -16.15 -18.82 10.00
CA ARG A 272 -16.51 -19.74 8.92
C ARG A 272 -17.68 -19.22 8.08
N MET A 273 -18.60 -18.50 8.71
CA MET A 273 -19.75 -17.89 8.04
C MET A 273 -19.50 -16.42 7.63
N ASP A 274 -18.27 -15.93 7.77
CA ASP A 274 -17.88 -14.55 7.46
C ASP A 274 -18.76 -13.49 8.16
N LYS A 275 -19.18 -13.73 9.42
CA LYS A 275 -20.07 -12.77 10.10
C LYS A 275 -20.05 -12.79 11.62
N LEU A 276 -20.50 -11.66 12.19
CA LEU A 276 -21.07 -11.58 13.52
C LEU A 276 -22.53 -12.04 13.46
N ARG A 277 -22.78 -13.28 13.90
CA ARG A 277 -24.10 -13.90 13.88
C ARG A 277 -24.86 -13.54 15.16
N PRO A 278 -26.06 -12.95 15.09
CA PRO A 278 -26.82 -12.61 16.29
C PRO A 278 -27.08 -13.85 17.14
N LYS A 279 -26.99 -13.70 18.46
CA LYS A 279 -27.22 -14.81 19.39
C LYS A 279 -28.68 -15.20 19.48
N ASP A 280 -29.56 -14.20 19.60
CA ASP A 280 -30.98 -14.37 19.94
C ASP A 280 -31.94 -13.70 18.93
N ASP A 281 -31.42 -13.10 17.84
CA ASP A 281 -32.22 -12.49 16.77
C ASP A 281 -32.00 -13.21 15.44
N PHE A 282 -32.88 -14.16 15.13
CA PHE A 282 -32.80 -14.98 13.93
C PHE A 282 -33.33 -14.29 12.67
N LEU A 283 -33.99 -13.13 12.79
CA LEU A 283 -34.48 -12.37 11.64
C LEU A 283 -33.39 -11.44 11.09
N SER A 284 -32.49 -10.97 11.97
CA SER A 284 -31.31 -10.22 11.56
C SER A 284 -30.34 -11.09 10.76
N LYS A 285 -29.82 -10.51 9.68
CA LYS A 285 -28.74 -11.13 8.89
C LYS A 285 -27.40 -11.14 9.63
N GLY A 286 -27.27 -10.32 10.67
CA GLY A 286 -26.04 -10.06 11.39
C GLY A 286 -25.18 -9.00 10.70
N ILE A 287 -23.88 -9.03 11.00
CA ILE A 287 -22.89 -8.15 10.37
C ILE A 287 -21.89 -9.02 9.63
N VAL A 288 -21.90 -8.99 8.30
CA VAL A 288 -20.96 -9.74 7.45
C VAL A 288 -19.62 -9.01 7.43
N PHE A 289 -18.50 -9.72 7.62
CA PHE A 289 -17.18 -9.07 7.69
C PHE A 289 -16.74 -8.51 6.33
N SER A 290 -16.99 -9.23 5.24
CA SER A 290 -16.71 -8.72 3.88
C SER A 290 -17.46 -7.43 3.56
N ASP A 291 -18.71 -7.28 4.00
CA ASP A 291 -19.51 -6.05 3.79
C ASP A 291 -18.92 -4.83 4.52
N ILE A 292 -18.17 -5.04 5.61
CA ILE A 292 -17.59 -3.97 6.44
C ILE A 292 -16.09 -3.78 6.23
N GLN A 293 -15.48 -4.44 5.24
CA GLN A 293 -14.04 -4.42 5.02
C GLN A 293 -13.50 -2.99 4.81
N ASN A 294 -14.27 -2.13 4.13
CA ASN A 294 -13.92 -0.72 3.89
C ASN A 294 -13.89 0.15 5.16
N TYR A 295 -14.39 -0.36 6.29
CA TYR A 295 -14.41 0.31 7.59
C TYR A 295 -13.29 -0.15 8.52
N TYR A 296 -12.37 -0.99 8.02
CA TYR A 296 -11.21 -1.46 8.75
C TYR A 296 -10.12 -0.40 8.83
N ASP A 297 -9.63 -0.14 10.04
CA ASP A 297 -8.46 0.69 10.30
C ASP A 297 -7.27 -0.23 10.59
N GLU A 298 -6.29 -0.27 9.69
CA GLU A 298 -5.13 -1.18 9.77
C GLU A 298 -4.22 -0.85 10.97
N ASP A 299 -4.03 0.43 11.27
CA ASP A 299 -3.19 0.90 12.36
C ASP A 299 -3.78 0.49 13.72
N LYS A 300 -5.11 0.68 13.88
CA LYS A 300 -5.82 0.32 15.12
C LYS A 300 -6.23 -1.14 15.18
N ARG A 301 -6.27 -1.83 14.04
CA ARG A 301 -6.78 -3.20 13.86
C ARG A 301 -8.22 -3.36 14.35
N THR A 302 -9.05 -2.37 14.04
CA THR A 302 -10.46 -2.31 14.46
C THR A 302 -11.35 -1.91 13.31
N TYR A 303 -12.58 -2.40 13.32
CA TYR A 303 -13.66 -1.84 12.51
C TYR A 303 -14.29 -0.65 13.24
N THR A 304 -14.71 0.37 12.50
CA THR A 304 -15.62 1.41 13.00
C THR A 304 -16.78 1.56 12.02
N ILE A 305 -17.92 0.93 12.32
CA ILE A 305 -19.03 0.79 11.37
C ILE A 305 -20.28 1.55 11.81
N PRO A 306 -21.09 2.05 10.86
CA PRO A 306 -22.49 2.35 11.06
C PRO A 306 -23.30 1.09 11.45
N TYR A 307 -24.00 1.16 12.57
CA TYR A 307 -24.80 0.05 13.10
C TYR A 307 -26.21 0.53 13.43
N ASN A 308 -27.21 -0.26 13.02
CA ASN A 308 -28.60 -0.02 13.36
C ASN A 308 -28.98 -0.86 14.59
N PRO A 309 -29.20 -0.22 15.77
CA PRO A 309 -29.53 -0.94 17.00
C PRO A 309 -30.95 -1.52 17.02
N LYS A 310 -31.80 -1.23 16.03
CA LYS A 310 -33.16 -1.81 15.93
C LYS A 310 -33.18 -3.08 15.10
N THR A 311 -32.41 -3.12 14.00
CA THR A 311 -32.33 -4.30 13.11
C THR A 311 -31.14 -5.20 13.45
N HIS A 312 -30.23 -4.72 14.30
CA HIS A 312 -28.99 -5.38 14.68
C HIS A 312 -28.05 -5.68 13.51
N GLU A 313 -28.11 -4.84 12.47
CA GLU A 313 -27.36 -5.01 11.22
C GLU A 313 -26.43 -3.81 10.98
N PHE A 314 -25.41 -4.06 10.15
CA PHE A 314 -24.68 -3.00 9.49
C PHE A 314 -25.59 -2.33 8.46
N GLN A 315 -25.61 -0.99 8.45
CA GLN A 315 -26.41 -0.22 7.49
C GLN A 315 -25.64 1.01 7.04
N GLU A 316 -25.26 1.04 5.78
CA GLU A 316 -24.50 2.15 5.20
C GLU A 316 -25.39 3.39 4.98
N PRO A 317 -24.99 4.58 5.49
CA PRO A 317 -25.62 5.85 5.15
C PRO A 317 -25.37 6.24 3.69
N ASP A 318 -26.28 6.99 3.08
CA ASP A 318 -26.02 7.60 1.75
C ASP A 318 -25.01 8.74 1.87
N TYR A 319 -23.74 8.41 1.70
CA TYR A 319 -22.64 9.37 1.79
C TYR A 319 -22.68 10.51 0.77
N ARG A 320 -23.37 10.34 -0.36
CA ARG A 320 -23.43 11.38 -1.41
C ARG A 320 -24.36 12.51 -1.00
N THR A 321 -25.42 12.20 -0.26
CA THR A 321 -26.49 13.16 0.03
C THR A 321 -26.65 13.48 1.51
N ILE A 322 -25.87 12.83 2.38
CA ILE A 322 -25.95 13.05 3.82
C ILE A 322 -25.62 14.51 4.21
N LYS A 323 -26.53 15.11 4.97
CA LYS A 323 -26.46 16.52 5.43
C LYS A 323 -26.56 16.67 6.93
N GLU A 324 -26.95 15.62 7.63
CA GLU A 324 -27.09 15.58 9.09
C GLU A 324 -26.57 14.24 9.60
N LEU A 325 -26.24 14.19 10.90
CA LEU A 325 -25.86 12.94 11.54
C LEU A 325 -27.06 11.97 11.55
N PRO A 326 -26.86 10.68 11.22
CA PRO A 326 -27.91 9.68 11.31
C PRO A 326 -28.47 9.61 12.73
N LYS A 327 -29.80 9.62 12.87
CA LYS A 327 -30.48 9.57 14.19
C LYS A 327 -30.79 8.14 14.62
N ASP A 328 -30.87 7.26 13.63
CA ASP A 328 -31.24 5.86 13.67
C ASP A 328 -30.03 4.92 13.60
N LEU A 329 -28.84 5.45 13.28
CA LEU A 329 -27.58 4.70 13.24
C LEU A 329 -26.59 5.23 14.27
N ILE A 330 -25.83 4.33 14.87
CA ILE A 330 -24.71 4.65 15.76
C ILE A 330 -23.41 4.16 15.15
N ALA A 331 -22.29 4.82 15.44
CA ALA A 331 -20.97 4.29 15.10
C ALA A 331 -20.48 3.37 16.22
N VAL A 332 -20.13 2.13 15.87
CA VAL A 332 -19.60 1.14 16.83
C VAL A 332 -18.22 0.66 16.38
N GLN A 333 -17.33 0.51 17.35
CA GLN A 333 -15.95 0.09 17.14
C GLN A 333 -15.66 -1.23 17.84
N PHE A 334 -15.09 -2.19 17.12
CA PHE A 334 -14.66 -3.48 17.68
C PHE A 334 -13.42 -4.02 16.96
N PRO A 335 -12.65 -4.94 17.57
CA PRO A 335 -11.45 -5.52 16.95
C PRO A 335 -11.75 -6.28 15.65
N SER A 336 -10.74 -6.47 14.80
CA SER A 336 -10.91 -7.31 13.61
C SER A 336 -11.21 -8.77 13.95
N GLU A 337 -11.76 -9.49 12.98
CA GLU A 337 -12.12 -10.90 13.06
C GLU A 337 -10.94 -11.79 13.49
N ARG A 338 -9.71 -11.45 13.07
CA ARG A 338 -8.47 -12.09 13.54
C ARG A 338 -8.25 -11.95 15.04
N LEU A 339 -8.63 -10.81 15.62
CA LEU A 339 -8.50 -10.53 17.05
C LEU A 339 -9.70 -11.04 17.86
N LEU A 340 -10.89 -11.02 17.26
CA LEU A 340 -12.11 -11.52 17.86
C LEU A 340 -12.12 -13.05 18.00
N ASP A 341 -11.59 -13.78 17.01
CA ASP A 341 -11.46 -15.24 17.06
C ASP A 341 -10.17 -15.70 16.39
N ARG A 342 -9.04 -15.54 17.08
CA ARG A 342 -7.71 -15.95 16.59
C ARG A 342 -7.64 -17.45 16.27
N ILE A 343 -8.31 -18.30 17.04
CA ILE A 343 -8.38 -19.74 16.78
C ILE A 343 -9.14 -20.00 15.47
N GLY A 344 -10.32 -19.38 15.33
CA GLY A 344 -11.14 -19.48 14.12
C GLY A 344 -10.41 -18.99 12.88
N TRP A 345 -9.73 -17.85 12.99
CA TRP A 345 -8.87 -17.29 11.95
C TRP A 345 -7.74 -18.24 11.57
N ASN A 346 -6.95 -18.69 12.54
CA ASN A 346 -5.83 -19.59 12.28
C ASN A 346 -6.31 -20.87 11.57
N ARG A 347 -7.42 -21.45 12.02
CA ARG A 347 -8.03 -22.62 11.38
C ARG A 347 -8.50 -22.34 9.96
N HIS A 348 -9.13 -21.19 9.71
CA HIS A 348 -9.65 -20.82 8.39
C HIS A 348 -8.51 -20.66 7.36
N TYR A 349 -7.39 -20.08 7.77
CA TYR A 349 -6.26 -19.78 6.88
C TYR A 349 -5.10 -20.79 6.96
N GLY A 350 -5.28 -21.93 7.63
CA GLY A 350 -4.30 -23.02 7.67
C GLY A 350 -3.06 -22.77 8.54
N PHE A 351 -3.17 -21.86 9.53
CA PHE A 351 -2.13 -21.63 10.53
C PHE A 351 -2.27 -22.58 11.73
N GLU A 352 -1.16 -22.81 12.45
CA GLU A 352 -1.17 -23.46 13.76
C GLU A 352 -2.18 -22.78 14.71
N LEU A 353 -3.00 -23.56 15.41
CA LEU A 353 -4.10 -23.01 16.22
C LEU A 353 -3.58 -22.04 17.29
N THR A 354 -2.42 -22.31 17.87
CA THR A 354 -1.81 -21.49 18.92
C THR A 354 -1.08 -20.25 18.40
N ASN A 355 -0.96 -20.07 17.08
CA ASN A 355 -0.19 -18.98 16.48
C ASN A 355 -0.66 -17.60 16.96
N GLY A 356 0.22 -16.88 17.66
CA GLY A 356 0.00 -15.53 18.14
C GLY A 356 -0.82 -15.44 19.42
N LEU A 357 -1.21 -16.57 20.04
CA LEU A 357 -1.84 -16.57 21.36
C LEU A 357 -0.84 -16.15 22.45
N GLU A 358 0.46 -16.40 22.27
CA GLU A 358 1.50 -16.04 23.24
C GLU A 358 1.65 -14.52 23.44
N LYS A 359 1.22 -13.72 22.47
CA LYS A 359 1.30 -12.25 22.51
C LYS A 359 0.05 -11.56 23.02
N GLN A 360 -1.13 -12.15 22.79
CA GLN A 360 -2.41 -11.48 23.01
C GLN A 360 -3.36 -12.26 23.93
N GLY A 361 -3.02 -13.50 24.29
CA GLY A 361 -3.90 -14.41 25.00
C GLY A 361 -5.08 -14.86 24.15
N LEU A 362 -6.01 -15.58 24.79
CA LEU A 362 -7.28 -16.00 24.21
C LEU A 362 -8.42 -15.38 25.03
N LYS A 363 -9.29 -14.62 24.35
CA LYS A 363 -10.48 -14.00 24.96
C LYS A 363 -11.72 -14.46 24.21
N LEU A 364 -12.77 -14.82 24.95
CA LEU A 364 -14.04 -15.27 24.36
C LEU A 364 -15.17 -14.24 24.48
N GLN A 365 -14.94 -13.12 25.15
CA GLN A 365 -15.94 -12.08 25.39
C GLN A 365 -15.38 -10.70 25.04
N PHE A 366 -16.08 -10.00 24.15
CA PHE A 366 -15.72 -8.67 23.67
C PHE A 366 -16.90 -7.73 23.84
N GLU A 367 -16.59 -6.44 23.92
CA GLU A 367 -17.58 -5.37 23.99
C GLU A 367 -17.15 -4.29 23.00
N ALA A 368 -18.07 -3.91 22.12
CA ALA A 368 -17.85 -2.85 21.16
C ALA A 368 -18.03 -1.48 21.82
N LYS A 369 -17.21 -0.52 21.43
CA LYS A 369 -17.28 0.85 21.91
C LYS A 369 -18.18 1.66 21.00
N GLN A 370 -19.14 2.38 21.56
CA GLN A 370 -19.90 3.38 20.82
C GLN A 370 -19.03 4.63 20.64
N ILE A 371 -18.89 5.10 19.41
CA ILE A 371 -18.11 6.29 19.06
C ILE A 371 -19.09 7.39 18.64
N PRO A 372 -18.96 8.64 19.15
CA PRO A 372 -19.73 9.76 18.66
C PRO A 372 -19.43 10.02 17.18
N TRP A 373 -20.45 10.24 16.36
CA TRP A 373 -20.28 10.47 14.92
C TRP A 373 -19.38 11.68 14.61
N GLU A 374 -19.34 12.66 15.49
CA GLU A 374 -18.51 13.87 15.40
C GLU A 374 -17.00 13.54 15.40
N LYS A 375 -16.62 12.38 15.93
CA LYS A 375 -15.23 11.89 15.98
C LYS A 375 -14.87 11.00 14.79
N THR A 376 -15.79 10.84 13.83
CA THR A 376 -15.59 10.03 12.62
C THR A 376 -15.40 10.93 11.38
N PHE A 377 -15.10 10.33 10.23
CA PHE A 377 -15.00 11.06 8.95
C PHE A 377 -16.32 11.74 8.54
N LEU A 378 -17.47 11.26 9.05
CA LEU A 378 -18.79 11.69 8.63
C LEU A 378 -19.05 13.18 8.89
N ALA A 379 -18.49 13.71 9.98
CA ALA A 379 -18.60 15.13 10.31
C ALA A 379 -17.92 16.04 9.27
N GLY A 380 -16.80 15.59 8.69
CA GLY A 380 -16.12 16.29 7.60
C GLY A 380 -16.91 16.20 6.29
N LEU A 381 -17.46 15.01 6.00
CA LEU A 381 -18.25 14.77 4.79
C LEU A 381 -19.52 15.62 4.74
N ILE A 382 -20.27 15.68 5.85
CA ILE A 382 -21.48 16.53 5.94
C ILE A 382 -21.15 18.00 5.67
N LYS A 383 -20.05 18.51 6.23
CA LYS A 383 -19.60 19.89 5.97
C LYS A 383 -19.28 20.12 4.49
N SER A 384 -18.71 19.13 3.81
CA SER A 384 -18.42 19.18 2.37
C SER A 384 -19.71 19.23 1.55
N ASN A 385 -20.65 18.31 1.80
CA ASN A 385 -21.92 18.21 1.09
C ASN A 385 -22.75 19.50 1.24
N LEU A 386 -22.83 20.06 2.45
CA LEU A 386 -23.52 21.34 2.71
C LEU A 386 -22.86 22.52 1.98
N LYS A 387 -21.52 22.50 1.80
CA LYS A 387 -20.79 23.55 1.08
C LYS A 387 -21.04 23.45 -0.42
N GLU A 388 -21.02 22.24 -0.98
CA GLU A 388 -21.34 21.99 -2.39
C GLU A 388 -22.75 22.43 -2.74
N GLU A 389 -23.74 22.09 -1.91
CA GLU A 389 -25.12 22.54 -2.10
C GLU A 389 -25.25 24.06 -2.11
N LYS A 390 -24.60 24.75 -1.16
CA LYS A 390 -24.58 26.23 -1.13
C LYS A 390 -23.94 26.82 -2.38
N ASN A 391 -22.91 26.17 -2.94
CA ASN A 391 -22.27 26.62 -4.17
C ASN A 391 -23.16 26.43 -5.39
N LEU A 392 -23.88 25.30 -5.46
CA LEU A 392 -24.86 25.02 -6.52
C LEU A 392 -26.04 26.00 -6.49
N GLN A 393 -26.57 26.30 -5.29
CA GLN A 393 -27.64 27.30 -5.12
C GLN A 393 -27.21 28.69 -5.60
N LYS A 394 -26.00 29.14 -5.20
CA LYS A 394 -25.43 30.42 -5.67
C LYS A 394 -25.19 30.46 -7.19
N ALA A 395 -24.84 29.32 -7.80
CA ALA A 395 -24.66 29.23 -9.24
C ALA A 395 -26.01 29.31 -9.98
N SER A 396 -27.06 28.68 -9.46
CA SER A 396 -28.42 28.77 -10.02
C SER A 396 -29.04 30.16 -9.88
N GLU A 397 -28.80 30.85 -8.75
CA GLU A 397 -29.26 32.23 -8.54
C GLU A 397 -28.57 33.21 -9.50
N LYS A 398 -27.26 33.05 -9.74
CA LYS A 398 -26.52 33.87 -10.72
C LYS A 398 -27.01 33.68 -12.16
N GLN A 399 -27.54 32.51 -12.52
CA GLN A 399 -28.10 32.26 -13.85
C GLN A 399 -29.50 32.85 -14.03
N GLN A 400 -30.30 33.01 -12.96
CA GLN A 400 -31.62 33.63 -13.04
C GLN A 400 -31.61 35.17 -13.07
N VAL A 401 -30.52 35.81 -12.64
CA VAL A 401 -30.42 37.29 -12.55
C VAL A 401 -29.82 37.94 -13.82
N ALA A 402 -29.40 37.15 -14.83
CA ALA A 402 -28.96 37.72 -16.10
C ALA A 402 -30.18 38.15 -16.96
N PRO A 403 -30.40 39.45 -17.21
CA PRO A 403 -31.52 39.88 -18.05
C PRO A 403 -31.30 39.46 -19.51
N PRO A 404 -32.36 39.15 -20.28
CA PRO A 404 -32.22 38.81 -21.69
C PRO A 404 -31.63 40.00 -22.43
N LYS A 405 -30.47 39.81 -23.06
CA LYS A 405 -29.89 40.80 -23.97
C LYS A 405 -30.82 40.96 -25.18
N ASN A 406 -31.58 42.06 -25.18
CA ASN A 406 -32.34 42.52 -26.34
C ASN A 406 -31.40 42.76 -27.53
N SER A 407 -31.22 41.76 -28.38
CA SER A 407 -30.58 41.92 -29.69
C SER A 407 -31.57 42.60 -30.63
N LYS A 408 -31.40 43.90 -30.85
CA LYS A 408 -32.11 44.63 -31.91
C LYS A 408 -31.75 44.03 -33.29
N PRO A 409 -32.73 43.76 -34.17
CA PRO A 409 -32.44 43.31 -35.53
C PRO A 409 -31.85 44.48 -36.33
N LYS A 410 -30.62 44.30 -36.84
CA LYS A 410 -30.03 45.24 -37.80
C LYS A 410 -30.79 45.13 -39.12
N GLY A 411 -31.46 46.23 -39.49
CA GLY A 411 -32.14 46.37 -40.77
C GLY A 411 -31.20 46.18 -41.95
N ARG A 412 -31.67 45.41 -42.93
CA ARG A 412 -31.07 45.22 -44.25
C ARG A 412 -31.38 46.47 -45.08
N LYS A 413 -30.36 47.25 -45.45
CA LYS A 413 -30.51 48.24 -46.52
C LYS A 413 -30.34 47.51 -47.85
N MET A 414 -31.33 47.72 -48.73
CA MET A 414 -31.32 47.32 -50.13
C MET A 414 -30.32 48.12 -50.94
#